data_AF-A0A5C4VHP6-F1
#
_entry.id   AF-A0A5C4VHP6-F1
#
_cell.length_a   1.000
_cell.length_b   1.000
_cell.length_c   1.000
_cell.angle_alpha   90.00
_cell.angle_beta   90.00
_cell.angle_gamma   90.00
#
_symmetry.space_group_name_H-M   'P 1'
#
loop_
_entity.id
_entity.type
_entity.pdbx_description
1 polymer ?
#
loop_
_entity_poly.entity_id
_entity_poly.type
_entity_poly.pdbx_seq_one_letter_code
_entity_poly.pdbx_strand_id
1 'polypeptide(L)'
;MSIERVIILHGYMASPSSHWFEWLHDELTPEGVEVAIPALPNSTAPEPEAWITAAARVLGEPNDRTAVVGHSLGCVTALHALDRLDGTWNLSTLIAVSGFVSPAPALPELDPFTNTVPHIARVAGNIRRRAVVRSDNDTFVTPSLTTELGQLLRAEEIVVPGAGHFRAAEGITSLPEVAALLRS
;
A
#
# COMPACT_ATOMS: atom_id res chain seq x y z
N MET A 1 12.02 17.47 3.50
CA MET A 1 11.44 17.15 4.82
C MET A 1 11.48 15.65 4.96
N SER A 2 11.90 15.13 6.11
CA SER A 2 11.93 13.69 6.38
C SER A 2 10.52 13.18 6.68
N ILE A 3 10.29 11.89 6.41
CA ILE A 3 9.10 11.18 6.87
C ILE A 3 9.14 11.10 8.40
N GLU A 4 8.03 11.40 9.06
CA GLU A 4 7.87 11.28 10.52
C GLU A 4 6.85 10.19 10.88
N ARG A 5 5.96 9.83 9.95
CA ARG A 5 4.90 8.85 10.18
C ARG A 5 4.71 7.95 8.96
N VAL A 6 4.67 6.64 9.18
CA VAL A 6 4.41 5.63 8.15
C VAL A 6 3.22 4.78 8.57
N ILE A 7 2.25 4.61 7.68
CA ILE A 7 1.12 3.71 7.87
C ILE A 7 1.25 2.54 6.89
N ILE A 8 1.29 1.31 7.40
CA ILE A 8 1.41 0.09 6.60
C ILE A 8 0.05 -0.63 6.58
N LEU A 9 -0.57 -0.72 5.41
CA LEU A 9 -1.84 -1.43 5.22
C LEU A 9 -1.59 -2.81 4.60
N HIS A 10 -1.90 -3.86 5.35
CA HIS A 10 -1.70 -5.24 4.94
C HIS A 10 -2.73 -5.71 3.91
N GLY A 11 -2.43 -6.83 3.23
CA GLY A 11 -3.30 -7.44 2.22
C GLY A 11 -4.30 -8.46 2.77
N TYR A 12 -4.99 -9.12 1.83
CA TYR A 12 -5.92 -10.24 2.08
C TYR A 12 -5.24 -11.37 2.87
N MET A 13 -5.96 -11.94 3.84
CA MET A 13 -5.50 -13.00 4.76
C MET A 13 -4.23 -12.67 5.58
N ALA A 14 -3.75 -11.42 5.54
CA ALA A 14 -2.60 -10.97 6.32
C ALA A 14 -3.03 -10.30 7.63
N SER A 15 -2.04 -10.03 8.47
CA SER A 15 -2.12 -9.34 9.75
C SER A 15 -0.95 -8.34 9.90
N PRO A 16 -0.95 -7.48 10.93
CA PRO A 16 0.18 -6.60 11.20
C PRO A 16 1.54 -7.29 11.35
N SER A 17 1.56 -8.53 11.84
CA SER A 17 2.77 -9.33 12.04
C SER A 17 3.18 -10.17 10.82
N SER A 18 2.55 -9.95 9.67
CA SER A 18 2.83 -10.73 8.46
C SER A 18 4.02 -10.19 7.66
N HIS A 19 4.65 -11.10 6.91
CA HIS A 19 5.58 -10.76 5.83
C HIS A 19 6.79 -9.95 6.33
N TRP A 20 6.93 -8.72 5.83
CA TRP A 20 8.04 -7.81 6.09
C TRP A 20 7.59 -6.57 6.87
N PHE A 21 6.33 -6.54 7.35
CA PHE A 21 5.76 -5.34 7.96
C PHE A 21 6.45 -4.97 9.29
N GLU A 22 6.65 -5.94 10.18
CA GLU A 22 7.41 -5.75 11.43
C GLU A 22 8.87 -5.41 11.17
N TRP A 23 9.49 -6.04 10.15
CA TRP A 23 10.84 -5.67 9.74
C TRP A 23 10.92 -4.20 9.32
N LEU A 24 9.97 -3.70 8.52
CA LEU A 24 9.97 -2.29 8.11
C LEU A 24 9.72 -1.34 9.29
N HIS A 25 8.89 -1.75 10.26
CA HIS A 25 8.72 -1.01 11.51
C HIS A 25 10.05 -0.90 12.28
N ASP A 26 10.72 -2.03 12.51
CA ASP A 26 11.98 -2.07 13.27
C ASP A 26 13.13 -1.36 12.55
N GLU A 27 13.09 -1.32 11.22
CA GLU A 27 14.07 -0.62 10.38
C GLU A 27 13.94 0.91 10.47
N LEU A 28 12.72 1.44 10.64
CA LEU A 28 12.45 2.89 10.60
C LEU A 28 12.34 3.55 11.98
N THR A 29 11.93 2.80 13.01
CA THR A 29 11.75 3.35 14.36
C THR A 29 13.03 3.92 14.99
N PRO A 30 14.25 3.40 14.76
CA PRO A 30 15.49 4.01 15.26
C PRO A 30 15.77 5.41 14.69
N GLU A 31 15.15 5.77 13.56
CA GLU A 31 15.24 7.09 12.93
C GLU A 31 14.20 8.08 13.50
N GLY A 32 13.41 7.66 14.48
CA GLY A 32 12.35 8.48 15.09
C GLY A 32 11.06 8.52 14.27
N VAL A 33 10.90 7.62 13.30
CA VAL A 33 9.67 7.49 12.51
C VAL A 33 8.61 6.72 13.32
N GLU A 34 7.42 7.29 13.45
CA GLU A 34 6.26 6.59 13.98
C GLU A 34 5.70 5.63 12.92
N VAL A 35 5.72 4.33 13.18
CA VAL A 35 5.20 3.32 12.26
C VAL A 35 3.93 2.68 12.82
N ALA A 36 2.82 2.80 12.09
CA ALA A 36 1.53 2.20 12.44
C ALA A 36 1.17 1.10 11.45
N ILE A 37 0.85 -0.09 11.97
CA ILE A 37 0.41 -1.25 11.18
C ILE A 37 -0.98 -1.68 11.70
N PRO A 38 -2.07 -1.02 11.29
CA PRO A 38 -3.38 -1.35 11.81
C PRO A 38 -3.82 -2.74 11.36
N ALA A 39 -4.46 -3.49 12.28
CA ALA A 39 -5.21 -4.68 11.91
C ALA A 39 -6.49 -4.26 11.18
N LEU A 40 -6.58 -4.59 9.89
CA LEU A 40 -7.80 -4.39 9.10
C LEU A 40 -8.80 -5.52 9.41
N PRO A 41 -10.11 -5.21 9.45
CA PRO A 41 -11.11 -6.12 9.99
C PRO A 41 -11.33 -7.35 9.11
N ASN A 42 -11.48 -8.54 9.71
CA ASN A 42 -11.85 -9.78 9.04
C ASN A 42 -11.06 -10.07 7.74
N SER A 43 -9.72 -10.12 7.83
CA SER A 43 -8.88 -10.21 6.63
C SER A 43 -9.05 -11.46 5.79
N THR A 44 -9.71 -12.51 6.30
CA THR A 44 -10.08 -13.72 5.54
C THR A 44 -11.35 -13.57 4.70
N ALA A 45 -12.18 -12.56 4.98
CA ALA A 45 -13.37 -12.20 4.22
C ALA A 45 -13.55 -10.66 4.29
N PRO A 46 -12.68 -9.91 3.59
CA PRO A 46 -12.60 -8.47 3.72
C PRO A 46 -13.80 -7.80 3.04
N GLU A 47 -14.35 -6.78 3.70
CA GLU A 47 -15.45 -5.98 3.18
C GLU A 47 -14.92 -4.57 2.85
N PRO A 48 -15.16 -4.04 1.63
CA PRO A 48 -14.59 -2.76 1.20
C PRO A 48 -14.86 -1.61 2.17
N GLU A 49 -16.12 -1.40 2.55
CA GLU A 49 -16.49 -0.29 3.44
C GLU A 49 -15.81 -0.38 4.81
N ALA A 50 -15.73 -1.58 5.39
CA ALA A 50 -15.08 -1.78 6.68
C ALA A 50 -13.57 -1.51 6.61
N TRP A 51 -12.91 -2.00 5.56
CA TRP A 51 -11.48 -1.79 5.32
C TRP A 51 -11.14 -0.33 5.06
N ILE A 52 -11.89 0.31 4.16
CA ILE A 52 -11.68 1.71 3.80
C ILE A 52 -11.94 2.61 5.00
N THR A 53 -12.96 2.33 5.81
CA THR A 53 -13.25 3.09 7.04
C THR A 53 -12.14 2.92 8.08
N ALA A 54 -11.65 1.68 8.28
CA ALA A 54 -10.55 1.41 9.21
C ALA A 54 -9.26 2.12 8.77
N ALA A 55 -8.94 2.08 7.47
CA ALA A 55 -7.80 2.78 6.90
C ALA A 55 -7.92 4.30 7.02
N ALA A 56 -9.07 4.88 6.67
CA ALA A 56 -9.32 6.32 6.77
C ALA A 56 -9.21 6.82 8.22
N ARG A 57 -9.70 6.05 9.19
CA ARG A 57 -9.57 6.36 10.61
C ARG A 57 -8.11 6.43 11.08
N VAL A 58 -7.27 5.53 10.59
CA VAL A 58 -5.84 5.51 10.95
C VAL A 58 -5.08 6.60 10.21
N LEU A 59 -5.42 6.86 8.94
CA LEU A 59 -4.86 7.97 8.17
C LEU A 59 -5.08 9.30 8.90
N GLY A 60 -6.31 9.56 9.35
CA GLY A 60 -6.67 10.83 9.98
C GLY A 60 -6.46 11.98 8.99
N GLU A 61 -5.69 12.99 9.41
CA GLU A 61 -5.28 14.12 8.56
C GLU A 61 -3.80 13.93 8.16
N PRO A 62 -3.51 13.25 7.03
CA PRO A 62 -2.14 13.09 6.55
C PRO A 62 -1.55 14.44 6.17
N ASN A 63 -0.22 14.53 6.27
CA ASN A 63 0.54 15.72 5.91
C ASN A 63 1.78 15.37 5.05
N ASP A 64 2.60 16.39 4.74
CA ASP A 64 3.81 16.30 3.93
C ASP A 64 4.98 15.54 4.58
N ARG A 65 4.77 14.98 5.77
CA ARG A 65 5.68 14.09 6.50
C ARG A 65 5.08 12.70 6.77
N THR A 66 3.86 12.46 6.28
CA THR A 66 3.18 11.17 6.38
C THR A 66 3.44 10.35 5.11
N ALA A 67 3.72 9.07 5.28
CA ALA A 67 3.78 8.10 4.19
C ALA A 67 2.79 6.95 4.41
N VAL A 68 2.30 6.40 3.30
CA VAL A 68 1.44 5.22 3.29
C VAL A 68 2.09 4.13 2.46
N VAL A 69 2.18 2.93 3.01
CA VAL A 69 2.66 1.74 2.33
C VAL A 69 1.52 0.74 2.29
N GLY A 70 1.03 0.42 1.10
CA GLY A 70 0.07 -0.65 0.89
C GLY A 70 0.75 -1.92 0.40
N HIS A 71 0.28 -3.07 0.86
CA HIS A 71 0.60 -4.37 0.25
C HIS A 71 -0.67 -5.00 -0.32
N SER A 72 -0.63 -5.40 -1.59
CA SER A 72 -1.73 -6.08 -2.27
C SER A 72 -3.07 -5.33 -2.11
N LEU A 73 -4.09 -5.95 -1.51
CA LEU A 73 -5.40 -5.35 -1.20
C LEU A 73 -5.31 -4.06 -0.34
N GLY A 74 -4.25 -3.91 0.47
CA GLY A 74 -3.98 -2.70 1.23
C GLY A 74 -3.73 -1.48 0.32
N CYS A 75 -3.27 -1.68 -0.91
CA CYS A 75 -3.02 -0.60 -1.88
C CYS A 75 -4.34 0.05 -2.34
N VAL A 76 -5.28 -0.74 -2.88
CA VAL A 76 -6.57 -0.22 -3.33
C VAL A 76 -7.38 0.35 -2.16
N THR A 77 -7.25 -0.25 -0.98
CA THR A 77 -7.83 0.27 0.27
C THR A 77 -7.26 1.64 0.63
N ALA A 78 -5.94 1.83 0.57
CA ALA A 78 -5.30 3.12 0.80
C ALA A 78 -5.81 4.20 -0.16
N LEU A 79 -5.94 3.87 -1.45
CA LEU A 79 -6.40 4.80 -2.47
C LEU A 79 -7.84 5.24 -2.23
N HIS A 80 -8.73 4.30 -1.93
CA HIS A 80 -10.12 4.63 -1.56
C HIS A 80 -10.20 5.44 -0.27
N ALA A 81 -9.38 5.13 0.73
CA ALA A 81 -9.37 5.86 2.00
C ALA A 81 -8.89 7.30 1.83
N LEU A 82 -7.82 7.52 1.06
CA LEU A 82 -7.34 8.85 0.67
C LEU A 82 -8.38 9.61 -0.17
N ASP A 83 -9.09 8.90 -1.05
CA ASP A 83 -10.17 9.50 -1.85
C ASP A 83 -11.43 9.84 -1.03
N ARG A 84 -11.55 9.37 0.21
CA ARG A 84 -12.64 9.78 1.12
C ARG A 84 -12.31 10.98 1.98
N LEU A 85 -11.04 11.38 2.03
CA LEU A 85 -10.65 12.51 2.87
C LEU A 85 -11.25 13.80 2.31
N ASP A 86 -11.99 14.51 3.16
CA ASP A 86 -12.54 15.82 2.88
C ASP A 86 -11.48 16.91 3.03
N GLY A 87 -11.72 18.06 2.40
CA GLY A 87 -10.86 19.23 2.54
C GLY A 87 -9.53 19.14 1.80
N THR A 88 -8.56 19.95 2.25
CA THR A 88 -7.21 19.99 1.68
C THR A 88 -6.29 19.15 2.54
N TRP A 89 -5.73 18.10 1.96
CA TRP A 89 -4.71 17.25 2.56
C TRP A 89 -3.54 17.10 1.60
N ASN A 90 -2.38 16.77 2.14
CA ASN A 90 -1.23 16.36 1.35
C ASN A 90 -0.60 15.12 1.97
N LEU A 91 0.13 14.37 1.16
CA LEU A 91 0.85 13.18 1.62
C LEU A 91 2.27 13.25 1.08
N SER A 92 3.24 12.91 1.92
CA SER A 92 4.63 12.88 1.48
C SER A 92 4.86 11.78 0.45
N THR A 93 4.48 10.55 0.77
CA THR A 93 4.83 9.37 -0.02
C THR A 93 3.72 8.31 0.00
N LEU A 94 3.40 7.74 -1.16
CA LEU A 94 2.60 6.52 -1.29
C LEU A 94 3.45 5.44 -1.96
N ILE A 95 3.56 4.27 -1.35
CA ILE A 95 4.22 3.09 -1.93
C ILE A 95 3.20 1.96 -2.02
N ALA A 96 2.98 1.43 -3.22
CA ALA A 96 2.08 0.30 -3.45
C ALA A 96 2.87 -0.94 -3.85
N VAL A 97 2.96 -1.93 -2.96
CA VAL A 97 3.66 -3.20 -3.17
C VAL A 97 2.67 -4.24 -3.68
N SER A 98 2.87 -4.77 -4.88
CA SER A 98 1.91 -5.62 -5.60
C SER A 98 0.49 -5.03 -5.62
N GLY A 99 0.40 -3.70 -5.79
CA GLY A 99 -0.88 -2.99 -5.81
C GLY A 99 -1.62 -3.16 -7.13
N PHE A 100 -2.94 -3.02 -7.09
CA PHE A 100 -3.83 -3.07 -8.25
C PHE A 100 -5.05 -2.18 -8.00
N VAL A 101 -5.74 -1.78 -9.07
CA VAL A 101 -7.04 -1.07 -9.02
C VAL A 101 -8.07 -1.65 -9.99
N SER A 102 -7.64 -2.62 -10.80
CA SER A 102 -8.45 -3.39 -11.74
C SER A 102 -8.60 -4.82 -11.22
N PRO A 103 -9.68 -5.56 -11.58
CA PRO A 103 -9.90 -6.93 -11.11
C PRO A 103 -8.68 -7.82 -11.29
N ALA A 104 -8.34 -8.59 -10.26
CA ALA A 104 -7.24 -9.55 -10.28
C ALA A 104 -7.81 -10.95 -10.51
N PRO A 105 -7.66 -11.57 -11.69
CA PRO A 105 -8.36 -12.82 -12.03
C PRO A 105 -8.05 -14.01 -11.10
N ALA A 106 -6.89 -13.99 -10.42
CA ALA A 106 -6.50 -15.01 -9.46
C ALA A 106 -7.15 -14.83 -8.07
N LEU A 107 -7.82 -13.70 -7.83
CA LEU A 107 -8.42 -13.30 -6.56
C LEU A 107 -9.83 -12.70 -6.77
N PRO A 108 -10.77 -13.41 -7.43
CA PRO A 108 -12.10 -12.89 -7.75
C PRO A 108 -12.92 -12.50 -6.49
N GLU A 109 -12.61 -13.08 -5.33
CA GLU A 109 -13.21 -12.68 -4.05
C GLU A 109 -12.93 -11.22 -3.67
N LEU A 110 -11.92 -10.59 -4.28
CA LEU A 110 -11.53 -9.20 -4.03
C LEU A 110 -12.13 -8.20 -5.02
N ASP A 111 -12.87 -8.67 -6.04
CA ASP A 111 -13.56 -7.82 -7.01
C ASP A 111 -14.39 -6.68 -6.37
N PRO A 112 -15.06 -6.86 -5.20
CA PRO A 112 -15.76 -5.76 -4.53
C PRO A 112 -14.91 -4.51 -4.26
N PHE A 113 -13.59 -4.64 -4.11
CA PHE A 113 -12.67 -3.51 -3.89
C PHE A 113 -12.34 -2.74 -5.17
N THR A 114 -12.52 -3.36 -6.34
CA THR A 114 -12.21 -2.79 -7.66
C THR A 114 -13.47 -2.46 -8.49
N ASN A 115 -14.66 -2.87 -8.01
CA ASN A 115 -15.93 -2.52 -8.65
C ASN A 115 -16.20 -1.01 -8.66
N THR A 116 -15.67 -0.30 -7.68
CA THR A 116 -15.62 1.17 -7.67
C THR A 116 -14.18 1.62 -7.84
N VAL A 117 -13.98 2.59 -8.73
CA VAL A 117 -12.65 3.13 -9.01
C VAL A 117 -12.47 4.41 -8.20
N PRO A 118 -11.44 4.53 -7.34
CA PRO A 118 -11.16 5.79 -6.66
C PRO A 118 -10.76 6.87 -7.68
N HIS A 119 -10.89 8.15 -7.35
CA HIS A 119 -10.41 9.25 -8.22
C HIS A 119 -8.89 9.35 -8.17
N ILE A 120 -8.19 8.40 -8.80
CA ILE A 120 -6.74 8.22 -8.72
C ILE A 120 -5.98 9.49 -9.08
N ALA A 121 -6.41 10.22 -10.13
CA ALA A 121 -5.75 11.47 -10.51
C ALA A 121 -5.84 12.56 -9.42
N ARG A 122 -6.97 12.62 -8.71
CA ARG A 122 -7.16 13.54 -7.57
C ARG A 122 -6.27 13.16 -6.41
N VAL A 123 -6.30 11.88 -6.02
CA VAL A 123 -5.44 11.32 -4.97
C VAL A 123 -3.97 11.55 -5.29
N ALA A 124 -3.53 11.22 -6.51
CA ALA A 124 -2.15 11.38 -6.94
C ALA A 124 -1.68 12.85 -6.91
N GLY A 125 -2.57 13.80 -7.19
CA GLY A 125 -2.29 15.25 -7.15
C GLY A 125 -1.96 15.79 -5.75
N ASN A 126 -2.41 15.12 -4.69
CA ASN A 126 -2.13 15.50 -3.31
C ASN A 126 -0.90 14.79 -2.71
N ILE A 127 -0.30 13.86 -3.45
CA ILE A 127 0.84 13.08 -2.98
C ILE A 127 2.12 13.65 -3.62
N ARG A 128 3.17 13.88 -2.84
CA ARG A 128 4.45 14.39 -3.36
C ARG A 128 5.21 13.31 -4.13
N ARG A 129 5.39 12.11 -3.54
CA ARG A 129 6.06 10.97 -4.17
C ARG A 129 5.17 9.74 -4.21
N ARG A 130 5.21 9.01 -5.32
CA ARG A 130 4.43 7.80 -5.54
C ARG A 130 5.36 6.76 -6.13
N ALA A 131 5.34 5.55 -5.58
CA ALA A 131 6.08 4.42 -6.11
C ALA A 131 5.19 3.18 -6.15
N VAL A 132 5.41 2.33 -7.13
CA VAL A 132 4.91 0.96 -7.15
C VAL A 132 6.08 0.00 -7.09
N VAL A 133 5.96 -1.05 -6.29
CA VAL A 133 6.95 -2.11 -6.18
C VAL A 133 6.26 -3.39 -6.67
N ARG A 134 6.80 -4.01 -7.70
CA ARG A 134 6.25 -5.26 -8.25
C ARG A 134 7.31 -6.33 -8.37
N SER A 135 6.88 -7.59 -8.32
CA SER A 135 7.72 -8.69 -8.77
C SER A 135 7.45 -9.01 -10.23
N ASP A 136 8.39 -9.64 -10.91
CA ASP A 136 8.23 -10.12 -12.28
C ASP A 136 7.56 -11.50 -12.37
N ASN A 137 7.46 -12.22 -11.24
CA ASN A 137 6.84 -13.54 -11.14
C ASN A 137 5.66 -13.60 -10.16
N ASP A 138 5.00 -12.48 -9.85
CA ASP A 138 3.79 -12.44 -9.03
C ASP A 138 2.62 -13.14 -9.76
N THR A 139 2.11 -14.22 -9.16
CA THR A 139 1.03 -15.03 -9.73
C THR A 139 -0.36 -14.64 -9.22
N PHE A 140 -0.46 -13.80 -8.19
CA PHE A 140 -1.73 -13.37 -7.60
C PHE A 140 -2.17 -12.03 -8.20
N VAL A 141 -1.25 -11.06 -8.19
CA VAL A 141 -1.41 -9.77 -8.86
C VAL A 141 -0.40 -9.75 -9.98
N THR A 142 -0.87 -10.03 -11.21
CA THR A 142 0.06 -10.10 -12.35
C THR A 142 0.85 -8.81 -12.48
N PRO A 143 2.14 -8.86 -12.90
CA PRO A 143 3.00 -7.68 -12.93
C PRO A 143 2.38 -6.49 -13.70
N SER A 144 1.60 -6.79 -14.74
CA SER A 144 0.89 -5.79 -15.54
C SER A 144 -0.13 -4.96 -14.75
N LEU A 145 -0.82 -5.54 -13.75
CA LEU A 145 -1.79 -4.82 -12.92
C LEU A 145 -1.10 -3.77 -12.04
N THR A 146 0.07 -4.11 -11.49
CA THR A 146 0.86 -3.15 -10.71
C THR A 146 1.51 -2.09 -11.60
N THR A 147 1.97 -2.45 -12.80
CA THR A 147 2.44 -1.47 -13.80
C THR A 147 1.31 -0.51 -14.21
N GLU A 148 0.10 -1.00 -14.46
CA GLU A 148 -1.08 -0.18 -14.77
C GLU A 148 -1.36 0.82 -13.64
N LEU A 149 -1.38 0.37 -12.39
CA LEU A 149 -1.52 1.25 -11.24
C LEU A 149 -0.42 2.32 -11.19
N GLY A 150 0.82 1.94 -11.47
CA GLY A 150 1.96 2.87 -11.53
C GLY A 150 1.76 3.96 -12.58
N GLN A 151 1.24 3.61 -13.76
CA GLN A 151 0.93 4.57 -14.82
C GLN A 151 -0.18 5.54 -14.41
N LEU A 152 -1.27 5.03 -13.82
CA LEU A 152 -2.38 5.86 -13.34
C LEU A 152 -1.94 6.83 -12.24
N LEU A 153 -1.06 6.38 -11.35
CA LEU A 153 -0.48 7.21 -10.29
C LEU A 153 0.64 8.13 -10.79
N ARG A 154 1.18 7.94 -12.00
CA ARG A 154 2.47 8.56 -12.40
C ARG A 154 3.54 8.32 -11.32
N ALA A 155 3.66 7.06 -10.93
CA ALA A 155 4.56 6.59 -9.90
C ALA A 155 5.89 6.12 -10.51
N GLU A 156 6.95 6.17 -9.71
CA GLU A 156 8.16 5.42 -9.99
C GLU A 156 7.88 3.91 -9.89
N GLU A 157 8.41 3.13 -10.82
CA GLU A 157 8.24 1.67 -10.82
C GLU A 157 9.54 0.99 -10.42
N ILE A 158 9.48 0.20 -9.34
CA ILE A 158 10.57 -0.64 -8.84
C ILE A 158 10.22 -2.10 -9.09
N VAL A 159 11.14 -2.83 -9.75
CA VAL A 159 10.99 -4.26 -10.00
C VAL A 159 11.92 -5.03 -9.08
N VAL A 160 11.36 -5.95 -8.30
CA VAL A 160 12.11 -6.89 -7.45
C VAL A 160 12.01 -8.28 -8.07
N PRO A 161 13.05 -8.74 -8.79
CA PRO A 161 12.99 -10.01 -9.52
C PRO A 161 12.77 -11.20 -8.58
N GLY A 162 11.85 -12.09 -8.92
CA GLY A 162 11.67 -13.37 -8.22
C GLY A 162 11.00 -13.31 -6.84
N ALA A 163 10.56 -12.14 -6.38
CA ALA A 163 9.95 -11.92 -5.06
C ALA A 163 8.52 -12.46 -4.90
N GLY A 164 7.91 -13.04 -5.94
CA GLY A 164 6.55 -13.56 -5.89
C GLY A 164 5.55 -12.47 -5.52
N HIS A 165 4.69 -12.75 -4.54
CA HIS A 165 3.72 -11.78 -4.01
C HIS A 165 4.22 -11.06 -2.75
N PHE A 166 5.54 -11.03 -2.53
CA PHE A 166 6.19 -10.43 -1.38
C PHE A 166 5.74 -11.01 -0.03
N ARG A 167 5.44 -12.32 0.00
CA ARG A 167 5.00 -13.00 1.23
C ARG A 167 6.17 -13.63 1.98
N ALA A 168 6.02 -13.74 3.29
CA ALA A 168 6.96 -14.53 4.12
C ALA A 168 7.13 -15.97 3.61
N ALA A 169 6.04 -16.58 3.11
CA ALA A 169 6.05 -17.94 2.56
C ALA A 169 6.90 -18.07 1.28
N GLU A 170 7.19 -16.95 0.61
CA GLU A 170 8.08 -16.84 -0.55
C GLU A 170 9.49 -16.39 -0.15
N GLY A 171 9.79 -16.37 1.15
CA GLY A 171 11.08 -15.96 1.70
C GLY A 171 11.22 -14.46 1.92
N ILE A 172 10.16 -13.67 1.69
CA ILE A 172 10.19 -12.21 1.83
C ILE A 172 9.76 -11.80 3.24
N THR A 173 10.74 -11.71 4.14
CA THR A 173 10.58 -11.23 5.53
C THR A 173 11.19 -9.84 5.76
N SER A 174 11.80 -9.26 4.73
CA SER A 174 12.33 -7.89 4.70
C SER A 174 12.13 -7.32 3.30
N LEU A 175 11.98 -6.00 3.18
CA LEU A 175 11.82 -5.34 1.88
C LEU A 175 12.62 -4.02 1.81
N PRO A 176 13.95 -4.09 1.66
CA PRO A 176 14.84 -2.91 1.67
C PRO A 176 14.49 -1.83 0.65
N GLU A 177 13.91 -2.20 -0.49
CA GLU A 177 13.48 -1.29 -1.54
C GLU A 177 12.43 -0.29 -1.02
N VAL A 178 11.50 -0.74 -0.18
CA VAL A 178 10.48 0.13 0.44
C VAL A 178 11.13 1.06 1.45
N ALA A 179 12.06 0.57 2.28
CA ALA A 179 12.78 1.42 3.23
C ALA A 179 13.63 2.49 2.52
N ALA A 180 14.29 2.14 1.40
CA ALA A 180 15.04 3.09 0.58
C ALA A 180 14.15 4.19 -0.02
N LEU A 181 12.97 3.83 -0.54
CA LEU A 181 11.99 4.81 -1.05
C LEU A 181 11.54 5.79 0.02
N LEU A 182 11.31 5.33 1.26
CA LEU A 182 10.91 6.16 2.39
C LEU A 182 12.02 7.13 2.86
N ARG A 183 13.29 6.81 2.59
CA ARG A 183 14.47 7.63 2.92
C ARG A 183 14.91 8.58 1.82
N SER A 184 14.41 8.41 0.59
CA SER A 184 14.70 9.30 -0.55
C SER A 184 14.18 10.71 -0.30
#